data_AF-A0A8C6ZV58-F1
#
_entry.id   AF-A0A8C6ZV58-F1
#
_cell.length_a   1.000
_cell.length_b   1.000
_cell.length_c   1.000
_cell.angle_alpha   90.00
_cell.angle_beta   90.00
_cell.angle_gamma   90.00
#
_symmetry.space_group_name_H-M   'P 1'
#
loop_
_entity.id
_entity.type
_entity.pdbx_description
1 polymer ?
#
loop_
_entity_poly.entity_id
_entity_poly.type
_entity_poly.pdbx_seq_one_letter_code
_entity_poly.pdbx_strand_id
1 'polypeptide(L)'
;MGRSPLKWWLKTERGQLVFLEGLGSCLDVVFGQEQREEDVSDLRALFTFVQAALAPVDGDAWQGRVLLLDELGVLLSLGAAPVAVLDFVHYCRVAVCSRLQGNIVVLVHSNEDSGDKENELLVTALSHHSDLILWAEGLATGFCKDVHGQLKIIRRTSLRPGGERDSLQLYQYKIQERNVAFFARGMSAAVL
;
A
#
# COMPACT_ATOMS: atom_id res chain seq x y z
N MET A 1 -24.33 12.34 5.22
CA MET A 1 -22.85 12.37 5.29
C MET A 1 -22.35 11.37 4.26
N GLY A 2 -21.93 11.85 3.09
CA GLY A 2 -21.63 10.99 1.95
C GLY A 2 -20.39 10.15 2.21
N ARG A 3 -20.54 8.82 2.25
CA ARG A 3 -19.40 7.90 2.15
C ARG A 3 -18.87 8.00 0.73
N SER A 4 -17.70 8.60 0.59
CA SER A 4 -16.92 8.56 -0.64
C SER A 4 -16.72 7.10 -1.07
N PRO A 5 -16.93 6.74 -2.34
CA PRO A 5 -16.61 5.39 -2.81
C PRO A 5 -15.11 5.13 -2.62
N LEU A 6 -14.79 3.91 -2.21
CA LEU A 6 -13.45 3.42 -1.95
C LEU A 6 -12.68 3.34 -3.28
N LYS A 7 -11.88 4.37 -3.56
CA LYS A 7 -11.04 4.47 -4.76
C LYS A 7 -9.66 3.94 -4.43
N TRP A 8 -9.22 2.91 -5.12
CA TRP A 8 -7.90 2.31 -4.90
C TRP A 8 -7.26 2.04 -6.25
N TRP A 9 -5.93 2.13 -6.32
CA TRP A 9 -5.02 2.10 -7.49
C TRP A 9 -4.68 3.48 -8.07
N LEU A 10 -3.41 3.87 -7.96
CA LEU A 10 -2.82 4.99 -8.70
C LEU A 10 -1.84 4.48 -9.75
N LYS A 11 -1.98 4.97 -10.98
CA LYS A 11 -1.00 4.85 -12.07
C LYS A 11 -0.53 6.26 -12.43
N THR A 12 0.76 6.51 -12.57
CA THR A 12 1.24 7.79 -13.15
C THR A 12 1.18 7.70 -14.68
N GLU A 13 0.42 8.58 -15.35
CA GLU A 13 0.27 8.73 -16.80
C GLU A 13 0.72 10.11 -17.26
N ARG A 14 1.78 10.16 -18.08
CA ARG A 14 2.38 11.42 -18.59
C ARG A 14 2.74 12.42 -17.49
N GLY A 15 3.11 11.94 -16.29
CA GLY A 15 3.39 12.76 -15.12
C GLY A 15 2.17 13.16 -14.29
N GLN A 16 0.98 12.66 -14.61
CA GLN A 16 -0.26 12.86 -13.85
C GLN A 16 -0.71 11.58 -13.16
N LEU A 17 -1.31 11.70 -11.97
CA LEU A 17 -1.83 10.55 -11.22
C LEU A 17 -3.22 10.17 -11.77
N VAL A 18 -3.35 8.93 -12.27
CA VAL A 18 -4.59 8.29 -12.72
C VAL A 18 -5.09 7.40 -11.61
N PHE A 19 -6.29 7.69 -11.15
CA PHE A 19 -7.00 6.91 -10.15
C PHE A 19 -7.84 5.85 -10.86
N LEU A 20 -7.71 4.60 -10.46
CA LEU A 20 -8.62 3.54 -10.86
C LEU A 20 -9.52 3.21 -9.66
N GLU A 21 -10.64 2.53 -9.91
CA GLU A 21 -11.54 2.11 -8.86
C GLU A 21 -11.67 0.59 -8.90
N GLY A 22 -10.70 -0.09 -8.28
CA GLY A 22 -10.63 -1.55 -8.37
C GLY A 22 -11.74 -2.28 -7.63
N LEU A 23 -12.28 -1.73 -6.54
CA LEU A 23 -13.39 -2.34 -5.82
C LEU A 23 -14.69 -2.25 -6.61
N GLY A 24 -15.02 -1.11 -7.22
CA GLY A 24 -16.21 -1.01 -8.08
C GLY A 24 -16.17 -2.03 -9.22
N SER A 25 -15.03 -2.13 -9.92
CA SER A 25 -14.85 -3.11 -10.98
C SER A 25 -14.78 -4.56 -10.48
N CYS A 26 -14.25 -4.82 -9.28
CA CYS A 26 -14.25 -6.15 -8.68
C CYS A 26 -15.66 -6.54 -8.21
N LEU A 27 -16.43 -5.62 -7.62
CA LEU A 27 -17.79 -5.88 -7.18
C LEU A 27 -18.74 -6.12 -8.35
N ASP A 28 -18.58 -5.42 -9.47
CA ASP A 28 -19.35 -5.72 -10.69
C ASP A 28 -18.98 -7.09 -11.30
N VAL A 29 -17.78 -7.61 -11.03
CA VAL A 29 -17.35 -8.94 -11.50
C VAL A 29 -17.74 -10.05 -10.51
N VAL A 30 -17.63 -9.78 -9.20
CA VAL A 30 -17.89 -10.74 -8.11
C VAL A 30 -19.38 -10.79 -7.74
N PHE A 31 -20.11 -9.68 -7.87
CA PHE A 31 -21.54 -9.55 -7.56
C PHE A 31 -22.39 -9.15 -8.78
N GLY A 32 -21.80 -9.06 -9.98
CA GLY A 32 -22.52 -8.82 -11.23
C GLY A 32 -23.42 -9.98 -11.61
N GLN A 33 -24.54 -9.65 -12.24
CA GLN A 33 -25.66 -10.55 -12.57
C GLN A 33 -25.28 -11.69 -13.52
N GLU A 34 -24.64 -12.74 -13.00
CA GLU A 34 -24.80 -14.12 -13.43
C GLU A 34 -24.15 -14.98 -12.34
N GLN A 35 -24.93 -15.90 -11.77
CA GLN A 35 -24.48 -16.83 -10.74
C GLN A 35 -23.36 -17.72 -11.29
N ARG A 36 -22.12 -17.24 -11.22
CA ARG A 36 -20.95 -18.10 -11.14
C ARG A 36 -20.50 -18.10 -9.68
N GLU A 37 -20.35 -19.28 -9.11
CA GLU A 37 -19.58 -19.51 -7.89
C GLU A 37 -18.09 -19.18 -8.18
N GLU A 38 -17.79 -17.95 -8.60
CA GLU A 38 -16.41 -17.47 -8.57
C GLU A 38 -16.12 -17.16 -7.11
N ASP A 39 -15.32 -18.06 -6.54
CA ASP A 39 -14.86 -18.01 -5.17
C ASP A 39 -14.20 -16.64 -4.94
N VAL A 40 -14.65 -15.87 -3.94
CA VAL A 40 -14.11 -14.53 -3.62
C VAL A 40 -12.60 -14.59 -3.29
N SER A 41 -12.09 -15.80 -3.10
CA SER A 41 -10.69 -16.14 -3.00
C SER A 41 -9.87 -15.91 -4.29
N ASP A 42 -10.47 -15.87 -5.49
CA ASP A 42 -9.73 -15.69 -6.74
C ASP A 42 -9.60 -14.22 -7.16
N LEU A 43 -8.52 -13.57 -6.73
CA LEU A 43 -8.19 -12.19 -7.09
C LEU A 43 -7.65 -12.03 -8.52
N ARG A 44 -7.72 -13.07 -9.37
CA ARG A 44 -7.25 -13.03 -10.76
C ARG A 44 -7.99 -12.00 -11.62
N ALA A 45 -9.28 -11.81 -11.42
CA ALA A 45 -10.04 -10.79 -12.14
C ALA A 45 -9.51 -9.39 -11.85
N LEU A 46 -9.25 -9.10 -10.57
CA LEU A 46 -8.65 -7.83 -10.13
C LEU A 46 -7.23 -7.66 -10.71
N PHE A 47 -6.42 -8.72 -10.73
CA PHE A 47 -5.11 -8.68 -11.38
C PHE A 47 -5.22 -8.40 -12.88
N THR A 48 -6.16 -9.04 -13.58
CA THR A 48 -6.39 -8.84 -15.01
C THR A 48 -6.79 -7.39 -15.31
N PHE A 49 -7.64 -6.81 -14.46
CA PHE A 49 -7.99 -5.39 -14.51
C PHE A 49 -6.75 -4.49 -14.34
N VAL A 50 -5.92 -4.73 -13.32
CA VAL A 50 -4.68 -3.99 -13.09
C VAL A 50 -3.74 -4.14 -14.29
N GLN A 51 -3.60 -5.35 -14.85
CA GLN A 51 -2.76 -5.61 -16.01
C GLN A 51 -3.23 -4.85 -17.26
N ALA A 52 -4.54 -4.82 -17.51
CA ALA A 52 -5.14 -4.06 -18.61
C ALA A 52 -4.89 -2.55 -18.42
N ALA A 53 -5.04 -2.04 -17.20
CA ALA A 53 -4.78 -0.65 -16.89
C ALA A 53 -3.29 -0.28 -17.00
N LEU A 54 -2.39 -1.22 -16.74
CA LEU A 54 -0.93 -1.06 -16.87
C LEU A 54 -0.42 -1.25 -18.30
N ALA A 55 -1.27 -1.69 -19.24
CA ALA A 55 -0.86 -1.90 -20.62
C ALA A 55 -0.28 -0.60 -21.22
N PRO A 56 0.85 -0.69 -21.95
CA PRO A 56 1.43 0.47 -22.59
C PRO A 56 0.45 1.02 -23.64
N VAL A 57 0.22 2.33 -23.62
CA VAL A 57 -0.41 3.04 -24.73
C VAL A 57 0.68 3.30 -25.77
N ASP A 58 0.41 3.02 -27.04
CA ASP A 58 1.40 3.16 -28.12
C ASP A 58 2.04 4.57 -28.11
N GLY A 59 3.38 4.60 -28.10
CA GLY A 59 4.18 5.83 -28.12
C GLY A 59 4.60 6.40 -26.77
N ASP A 60 4.18 5.82 -25.64
CA ASP A 60 4.44 6.38 -24.31
C ASP A 60 5.69 5.78 -23.63
N ALA A 61 6.82 6.49 -23.80
CA ALA A 61 8.09 6.23 -23.11
C ALA A 61 8.08 6.80 -21.68
N TRP A 62 7.26 6.24 -20.79
CA TRP A 62 7.17 6.72 -19.42
C TRP A 62 8.36 6.23 -18.59
N GLN A 63 9.15 7.17 -18.10
CA GLN A 63 10.18 6.87 -17.12
C GLN A 63 9.56 6.81 -15.72
N GLY A 64 9.67 5.65 -15.06
CA GLY A 64 9.27 5.46 -13.65
C GLY A 64 7.78 5.21 -13.44
N ARG A 65 7.29 4.01 -13.81
CA ARG A 65 5.91 3.60 -13.50
C ARG A 65 5.79 3.28 -12.00
N VAL A 66 4.76 3.81 -11.35
CA VAL A 66 4.44 3.49 -9.95
C VAL A 66 3.01 2.96 -9.89
N LEU A 67 2.85 1.83 -9.21
CA LEU A 67 1.54 1.29 -8.84
C LEU A 67 1.37 1.44 -7.33
N LEU A 68 0.40 2.24 -6.90
CA LEU A 68 0.02 2.39 -5.50
C LEU A 68 -1.21 1.53 -5.23
N LEU A 69 -1.10 0.54 -4.36
CA LEU A 69 -2.23 -0.24 -3.87
C LEU A 69 -2.59 0.33 -2.52
N ASP A 70 -3.85 0.63 -2.34
CA ASP A 70 -4.29 1.40 -1.20
C ASP A 70 -5.36 0.58 -0.45
N GLU A 71 -5.14 0.45 0.86
CA GLU A 71 -5.78 -0.47 1.82
C GLU A 71 -6.10 -1.89 1.32
N LEU A 72 -5.15 -2.82 1.42
CA LEU A 72 -5.41 -4.23 1.10
C LEU A 72 -6.24 -4.98 2.16
N GLY A 73 -6.33 -4.47 3.39
CA GLY A 73 -7.10 -5.12 4.46
C GLY A 73 -8.59 -5.26 4.13
N VAL A 74 -9.11 -4.42 3.22
CA VAL A 74 -10.49 -4.52 2.72
C VAL A 74 -10.75 -5.83 1.99
N LEU A 75 -9.75 -6.42 1.32
CA LEU A 75 -9.91 -7.69 0.61
C LEU A 75 -10.12 -8.84 1.60
N LEU A 76 -9.41 -8.81 2.74
CA LEU A 76 -9.63 -9.77 3.84
C LEU A 76 -11.06 -9.63 4.39
N SER A 77 -11.52 -8.38 4.57
CA SER A 77 -12.89 -8.10 5.04
C SER A 77 -13.97 -8.57 4.07
N LEU A 78 -13.65 -8.72 2.78
CA LEU A 78 -14.53 -9.27 1.75
C LEU A 78 -14.46 -10.81 1.66
N GLY A 79 -13.62 -11.46 2.47
CA GLY A 79 -13.49 -12.92 2.52
C GLY A 79 -12.34 -13.49 1.70
N ALA A 80 -11.46 -12.66 1.12
CA ALA A 80 -10.27 -13.17 0.45
C ALA A 80 -9.28 -13.71 1.48
N ALA A 81 -8.74 -14.92 1.23
CA ALA A 81 -7.71 -15.49 2.09
C ALA A 81 -6.42 -14.65 2.05
N PRO A 82 -5.64 -14.54 3.15
CA PRO A 82 -4.38 -13.79 3.17
C PRO A 82 -3.40 -14.21 2.08
N VAL A 83 -3.32 -15.51 1.80
CA VAL A 83 -2.45 -16.06 0.74
C VAL A 83 -2.87 -15.55 -0.64
N ALA A 84 -4.17 -15.49 -0.93
CA ALA A 84 -4.67 -14.96 -2.20
C ALA A 84 -4.32 -13.47 -2.37
N VAL A 85 -4.43 -12.69 -1.30
CA VAL A 85 -4.01 -11.27 -1.31
C VAL A 85 -2.51 -11.13 -1.56
N LEU A 86 -1.69 -11.97 -0.93
CA LEU A 86 -0.24 -11.97 -1.13
C LEU A 86 0.15 -12.38 -2.55
N ASP A 87 -0.53 -13.39 -3.13
CA ASP A 87 -0.33 -13.81 -4.51
C ASP A 87 -0.68 -12.70 -5.48
N PHE A 88 -1.80 -12.01 -5.25
CA PHE A 88 -2.19 -10.83 -6.04
C PHE A 88 -1.12 -9.73 -6.01
N VAL A 89 -0.62 -9.36 -4.83
CA VAL A 89 0.49 -8.40 -4.70
C VAL A 89 1.74 -8.88 -5.42
N HIS A 90 2.06 -10.17 -5.32
CA HIS A 90 3.19 -10.77 -6.02
C HIS A 90 3.06 -10.63 -7.54
N TYR A 91 1.90 -10.97 -8.12
CA TYR A 91 1.65 -10.81 -9.54
C TYR A 91 1.76 -9.36 -10.00
N CYS A 92 1.19 -8.41 -9.23
CA CYS A 92 1.35 -6.98 -9.48
C CYS A 92 2.82 -6.56 -9.46
N ARG A 93 3.60 -7.01 -8.46
CA ARG A 93 5.03 -6.72 -8.33
C ARG A 93 5.81 -7.26 -9.54
N VAL A 94 5.55 -8.49 -9.98
CA VAL A 94 6.20 -9.07 -11.17
C VAL A 94 5.86 -8.26 -12.43
N ALA A 95 4.58 -7.89 -12.61
CA ALA A 95 4.16 -7.10 -13.75
C ALA A 95 4.83 -5.71 -13.77
N VAL A 96 4.89 -5.02 -12.63
CA VAL A 96 5.41 -3.65 -12.54
C VAL A 96 6.94 -3.62 -12.48
N CYS A 97 7.56 -4.33 -11.54
CA CYS A 97 9.00 -4.24 -11.31
C CYS A 97 9.80 -4.95 -12.39
N SER A 98 9.38 -6.15 -12.82
CA SER A 98 10.16 -6.95 -13.78
C SER A 98 9.90 -6.54 -15.23
N ARG A 99 8.63 -6.32 -15.62
CA ARG A 99 8.29 -6.03 -17.03
C ARG A 99 8.32 -4.54 -17.36
N LEU A 100 7.90 -3.71 -16.42
CA LEU A 100 7.74 -2.26 -16.65
C LEU A 100 8.84 -1.42 -16.00
N GLN A 101 9.79 -2.05 -15.29
CA GLN A 101 10.88 -1.40 -14.54
C GLN A 101 10.38 -0.30 -13.61
N GLY A 102 9.23 -0.53 -12.99
CA GLY A 102 8.55 0.39 -12.09
C GLY A 102 8.68 0.01 -10.62
N ASN A 103 7.98 0.76 -9.76
CA ASN A 103 7.87 0.50 -8.33
C ASN A 103 6.43 0.20 -7.94
N ILE A 104 6.27 -0.63 -6.92
CA ILE A 104 5.00 -0.89 -6.27
C ILE A 104 5.05 -0.34 -4.85
N VAL A 105 3.95 0.27 -4.41
CA VAL A 105 3.78 0.78 -3.06
C VAL A 105 2.45 0.25 -2.56
N VAL A 106 2.44 -0.31 -1.36
CA VAL A 106 1.27 -0.96 -0.77
C VAL A 106 0.97 -0.28 0.56
N LEU A 107 -0.27 0.15 0.77
CA LEU A 107 -0.78 0.57 2.07
C LEU A 107 -1.58 -0.57 2.71
N VAL A 108 -1.25 -0.88 3.96
CA VAL A 108 -2.02 -1.81 4.81
C VAL A 108 -2.12 -1.22 6.20
N HIS A 109 -3.29 -1.32 6.82
CA HIS A 109 -3.46 -0.94 8.21
C HIS A 109 -2.98 -2.05 9.14
N SER A 110 -2.05 -1.72 10.06
CA SER A 110 -1.66 -2.62 11.14
C SER A 110 -2.33 -2.17 12.43
N ASN A 111 -2.97 -3.11 13.13
CA ASN A 111 -3.49 -2.89 14.47
C ASN A 111 -3.04 -4.05 15.36
N GLU A 112 -2.02 -3.82 16.19
CA GLU A 112 -1.42 -4.84 17.06
C GLU A 112 -2.40 -5.37 18.13
N ASP A 113 -3.46 -4.61 18.45
CA ASP A 113 -4.44 -4.96 19.49
C ASP A 113 -5.73 -5.59 18.94
N SER A 114 -5.84 -5.85 17.63
CA SER A 114 -7.08 -6.34 17.03
C SER A 114 -7.33 -7.85 17.24
N GLY A 115 -6.26 -8.63 17.47
CA GLY A 115 -6.32 -10.10 17.45
C GLY A 115 -6.61 -10.69 16.06
N ASP A 116 -6.53 -9.86 15.01
CA ASP A 116 -6.75 -10.24 13.61
C ASP A 116 -5.49 -10.91 13.04
N LYS A 117 -5.43 -12.23 13.20
CA LYS A 117 -4.32 -13.08 12.73
C LYS A 117 -4.13 -13.03 11.22
N GLU A 118 -5.19 -12.83 10.45
CA GLU A 118 -5.15 -12.79 9.00
C GLU A 118 -4.47 -11.51 8.52
N ASN A 119 -4.83 -10.37 9.12
CA ASN A 119 -4.17 -9.10 8.86
C ASN A 119 -2.72 -9.08 9.38
N GLU A 120 -2.47 -9.64 10.58
CA GLU A 120 -1.10 -9.78 11.11
C GLU A 120 -0.20 -10.56 10.16
N LEU A 121 -0.71 -11.67 9.58
CA LEU A 121 0.01 -12.45 8.59
C LEU A 121 0.31 -11.62 7.33
N LEU A 122 -0.68 -10.88 6.82
CA LEU A 122 -0.53 -10.02 5.65
C LEU A 122 0.54 -8.94 5.87
N VAL A 123 0.44 -8.19 6.97
CA VAL A 123 1.40 -7.12 7.33
C VAL A 123 2.81 -7.69 7.49
N THR A 124 2.94 -8.83 8.16
CA THR A 124 4.23 -9.50 8.38
C THR A 124 4.86 -9.93 7.07
N ALA A 125 4.10 -10.62 6.21
CA ALA A 125 4.60 -11.11 4.91
C ALA A 125 4.99 -9.95 3.97
N LEU A 126 4.18 -8.88 3.90
CA LEU A 126 4.51 -7.70 3.10
C LEU A 126 5.78 -7.00 3.62
N SER A 127 5.94 -6.90 4.94
CA SER A 127 7.16 -6.35 5.55
C SER A 127 8.40 -7.17 5.19
N HIS A 128 8.27 -8.51 5.14
CA HIS A 128 9.36 -9.40 4.72
C HIS A 128 9.75 -9.25 3.25
N HIS A 129 8.84 -8.85 2.38
CA HIS A 129 9.08 -8.72 0.93
C HIS A 129 9.38 -7.28 0.49
N SER A 130 9.31 -6.29 1.39
CA SER A 130 9.49 -4.88 1.06
C SER A 130 10.95 -4.43 1.14
N ASP A 131 11.43 -3.70 0.14
CA ASP A 131 12.76 -3.06 0.15
C ASP A 131 12.82 -1.81 1.05
N LEU A 132 11.66 -1.15 1.22
CA LEU A 132 11.48 0.04 2.06
C LEU A 132 10.13 -0.05 2.76
N ILE A 133 10.12 0.20 4.06
CA ILE A 133 8.91 0.23 4.90
C ILE A 133 8.80 1.61 5.51
N LEU A 134 7.62 2.21 5.36
CA LEU A 134 7.22 3.46 6.02
C LEU A 134 6.14 3.11 7.03
N TRP A 135 6.49 3.13 8.32
CA TRP A 135 5.59 2.75 9.40
C TRP A 135 5.16 3.99 10.18
N ALA A 136 3.91 4.42 9.97
CA ALA A 136 3.31 5.53 10.67
C ALA A 136 2.48 5.03 11.85
N GLU A 137 2.73 5.57 13.04
CA GLU A 137 2.03 5.20 14.26
C GLU A 137 1.76 6.43 15.13
N GLY A 138 0.70 6.35 15.95
CA GLY A 138 0.41 7.36 16.96
C GLY A 138 1.48 7.40 18.06
N LEU A 139 1.46 8.45 18.89
CA LEU A 139 2.33 8.52 20.05
C LEU A 139 1.85 7.56 21.14
N ALA A 140 2.75 6.77 21.72
CA ALA A 140 2.45 5.87 22.83
C ALA A 140 1.90 6.60 24.08
N THR A 141 2.23 7.89 24.23
CA THR A 141 1.76 8.74 25.33
C THR A 141 0.37 9.34 25.08
N GLY A 142 -0.24 9.07 23.94
CA GLY A 142 -1.50 9.67 23.52
C GLY A 142 -1.32 11.02 22.82
N PHE A 143 -2.35 11.86 22.89
CA PHE A 143 -2.45 13.08 22.08
C PHE A 143 -1.46 14.19 22.52
N CYS A 144 -0.84 14.84 21.54
CA CYS A 144 -0.07 16.07 21.74
C CYS A 144 -0.43 17.10 20.67
N LYS A 145 -0.54 18.37 21.05
CA LYS A 145 -0.88 19.48 20.13
C LYS A 145 0.20 19.73 19.08
N ASP A 146 1.46 19.44 19.41
CA ASP A 146 2.61 19.78 18.59
C ASP A 146 3.24 18.59 17.88
N VAL A 147 2.87 17.37 18.28
CA VAL A 147 3.36 16.12 17.68
C VAL A 147 2.18 15.17 17.54
N HIS A 148 1.85 14.76 16.32
CA HIS A 148 0.68 13.91 16.05
C HIS A 148 1.02 12.42 15.96
N GLY A 149 2.28 12.08 15.67
CA GLY A 149 2.73 10.70 15.61
C GLY A 149 4.21 10.58 15.29
N GLN A 150 4.61 9.36 14.98
CA GLN A 150 5.97 9.03 14.57
C GLN A 150 5.99 8.16 13.31
N LEU A 151 7.04 8.35 12.52
CA LEU A 151 7.30 7.64 11.28
C LEU A 151 8.64 6.90 11.41
N LYS A 152 8.60 5.57 11.33
CA LYS A 152 9.80 4.75 11.17
C LYS A 152 10.02 4.51 9.67
N ILE A 153 11.23 4.78 9.19
CA ILE A 153 11.67 4.50 7.83
C ILE A 153 12.69 3.37 7.93
N ILE A 154 12.31 2.18 7.46
CA ILE A 154 13.16 0.99 7.48
C ILE A 154 13.57 0.68 6.03
N ARG A 155 14.86 0.78 5.73
CA ARG A 155 15.40 0.38 4.43
C ARG A 155 16.10 -0.95 4.58
N ARG A 156 15.69 -1.92 3.76
CA ARG A 156 16.23 -3.29 3.79
C ARG A 156 17.39 -3.43 2.82
N THR A 157 18.55 -2.93 3.23
CA THR A 157 19.79 -3.02 2.45
C THR A 157 20.37 -4.43 2.46
N SER A 158 20.03 -5.25 3.46
CA SER A 158 20.45 -6.66 3.56
C SER A 158 19.99 -7.52 2.38
N LEU A 159 18.94 -7.11 1.67
CA LEU A 159 18.43 -7.79 0.47
C LEU A 159 19.29 -7.50 -0.78
N ARG A 160 20.21 -6.52 -0.72
CA ARG A 160 21.07 -6.14 -1.83
C ARG A 160 22.39 -6.94 -1.83
N PRO A 161 22.95 -7.25 -3.00
CA PRO A 161 24.26 -7.88 -3.09
C PRO A 161 25.32 -6.92 -2.50
N GLY A 162 25.84 -7.27 -1.33
CA GLY A 162 26.70 -6.41 -0.51
C GLY A 162 26.48 -6.55 0.99
N GLY A 163 25.32 -7.07 1.42
CA GLY A 163 25.09 -7.51 2.81
C GLY A 163 25.22 -6.41 3.86
N GLU A 164 24.91 -5.16 3.52
CA GLU A 164 24.88 -4.06 4.50
C GLU A 164 23.72 -4.23 5.47
N ARG A 165 23.88 -3.69 6.69
CA ARG A 165 22.81 -3.71 7.69
C ARG A 165 21.64 -2.84 7.24
N ASP A 166 20.44 -3.32 7.54
CA ASP A 166 19.21 -2.55 7.38
C ASP A 166 19.32 -1.24 8.18
N SER A 167 18.88 -0.13 7.57
CA SER A 167 18.92 1.18 8.22
C SER A 167 17.53 1.55 8.74
N LEU A 168 17.46 1.97 10.00
CA LEU A 168 16.25 2.50 10.62
C LEU A 168 16.41 4.00 10.91
N GLN A 169 15.48 4.81 10.43
CA GLN A 169 15.39 6.23 10.76
C GLN A 169 14.04 6.51 11.43
N LEU A 170 14.06 7.27 12.53
CA LEU A 170 12.86 7.62 13.28
C LEU A 170 12.63 9.13 13.21
N TYR A 171 11.44 9.50 12.77
CA TYR A 171 10.96 10.88 12.73
C TYR A 171 9.69 11.02 13.54
N GLN A 172 9.45 12.22 14.06
CA GLN A 172 8.15 12.64 14.54
C GLN A 172 7.50 13.53 13.49
N TYR A 173 6.17 13.54 13.43
CA TYR A 173 5.45 14.36 12.47
C TYR A 173 4.34 15.19 13.10
N LYS A 174 4.10 16.35 12.49
CA LYS A 174 2.96 17.23 12.76
C LYS A 174 2.20 17.47 11.46
N ILE A 175 0.96 17.03 11.45
CA ILE A 175 0.01 17.30 10.36
C ILE A 175 -0.48 18.75 10.50
N GLN A 176 -0.37 19.52 9.44
CA GLN A 176 -0.91 20.88 9.32
C GLN A 176 -2.03 20.87 8.27
N GLU A 177 -2.70 22.01 8.08
CA GLU A 177 -3.82 22.10 7.13
C GLU A 177 -3.46 21.71 5.70
N ARG A 178 -2.22 21.97 5.26
CA ARG A 178 -1.78 21.79 3.86
C ARG A 178 -0.47 21.02 3.69
N ASN A 179 0.15 20.61 4.79
CA ASN A 179 1.43 19.92 4.75
C ASN A 179 1.60 19.00 5.96
N VAL A 180 2.67 18.21 5.92
CA VAL A 180 3.16 17.47 7.08
C VAL A 180 4.60 17.91 7.33
N ALA A 181 4.89 18.33 8.56
CA ALA A 181 6.24 18.62 9.00
C ALA A 181 6.85 17.38 9.66
N PHE A 182 8.08 17.03 9.30
CA PHE A 182 8.85 15.95 9.90
C PHE A 182 10.05 16.51 10.65
N PHE A 183 10.33 15.99 11.83
CA PHE A 183 11.46 16.41 12.66
C PHE A 183 12.07 15.22 13.39
N ALA A 184 13.36 15.34 13.70
CA ALA A 184 14.03 14.36 14.55
C ALA A 184 13.36 14.31 15.93
N ARG A 185 13.31 13.12 16.53
CA ARG A 185 12.71 12.95 17.86
C ARG A 185 13.40 13.87 18.88
N GLY A 186 12.60 14.62 19.63
CA GLY A 186 13.10 15.58 20.63
C GLY A 186 13.36 17.00 20.12
N MET A 187 13.18 17.26 18.81
CA MET A 187 13.34 18.59 18.20
C MET A 187 11.98 19.30 17.97
N SER A 188 10.92 18.87 18.66
CA SER A 188 9.62 19.55 18.59
C SER A 188 9.67 20.87 19.36
N ALA A 189 8.96 21.89 18.88
CA ALA A 189 8.80 23.17 19.57
C ALA A 189 8.15 23.07 20.97
N ALA A 190 7.53 21.93 21.31
CA ALA A 190 7.03 21.67 22.65
C ALA A 190 8.13 21.20 23.64
N VAL A 191 9.32 20.85 23.14
CA VAL A 191 10.46 20.33 23.92
C VAL A 191 11.62 21.34 23.94
N LEU A 192 11.60 22.35 23.07
CA LEU A 192 12.56 23.45 22.98
C LEU A 192 11.99 24.72 23.62
#